data_AF-A0A7S4CLE7-F1
#
_entry.id   AF-A0A7S4CLE7-F1
#
_cell.length_a   1.000
_cell.length_b   1.000
_cell.length_c   1.000
_cell.angle_alpha   90.00
_cell.angle_beta   90.00
_cell.angle_gamma   90.00
#
_symmetry.space_group_name_H-M   'P 1'
#
loop_
_entity.id
_entity.type
_entity.pdbx_description
1 polymer ?
#
loop_
_entity_poly.entity_id
_entity_poly.type
_entity_poly.pdbx_seq_one_letter_code
_entity_poly.pdbx_strand_id
1 'polypeptide(L)'
;WKVHQVNLHILLHKTQLPQANALLADMTIFEEQVRAFFVTEALSTRQPPHRLAVAVALEEMGLEFELEALLMDAGGYRVDMLLTDGRTVISIEQASDYVRDGEHWRPSGSLLLQQRQLRAFGYRVVSVPFYEWKGLQSAQQQRTYLWHRVGSEGGMGPAAAEEAI
;
A
#
# COMPACT_ATOMS: atom_id res chain seq x y z
N TRP A 1 -6.40 -14.01 -17.16
CA TRP A 1 -6.22 -13.57 -18.57
C TRP A 1 -7.30 -12.63 -19.14
N LYS A 2 -8.28 -12.11 -18.36
CA LYS A 2 -9.27 -11.11 -18.87
C LYS A 2 -9.19 -9.72 -18.24
N VAL A 3 -8.36 -9.51 -17.21
CA VAL A 3 -8.26 -8.23 -16.49
C VAL A 3 -7.19 -7.30 -17.10
N HIS A 4 -6.18 -7.83 -17.79
CA HIS A 4 -5.11 -7.02 -18.40
C HIS A 4 -5.52 -6.25 -19.67
N GLN A 5 -6.53 -6.71 -20.42
CA GLN A 5 -6.96 -6.01 -21.65
C GLN A 5 -7.83 -4.78 -21.39
N VAL A 6 -8.55 -4.72 -20.26
CA VAL A 6 -9.46 -3.61 -19.98
C VAL A 6 -8.69 -2.35 -19.57
N ASN A 7 -7.56 -2.50 -18.87
CA ASN A 7 -6.73 -1.36 -18.47
C ASN A 7 -5.96 -0.74 -19.66
N LEU A 8 -5.55 -1.54 -20.64
CA LEU A 8 -4.83 -1.04 -21.82
C LEU A 8 -5.72 -0.18 -22.73
N HIS A 9 -7.00 -0.54 -22.88
CA HIS A 9 -7.94 0.17 -23.76
C HIS A 9 -8.36 1.54 -23.20
N ILE A 10 -8.45 1.66 -21.87
CA ILE A 10 -8.72 2.95 -21.19
C ILE A 10 -7.49 3.87 -21.29
N LEU A 11 -6.27 3.31 -21.21
CA LEU A 11 -5.01 4.06 -21.33
C LEU A 11 -4.82 4.68 -22.72
N LEU A 12 -5.17 3.95 -23.79
CA LEU A 12 -5.01 4.40 -25.17
C LEU A 12 -6.01 5.50 -25.57
N HIS A 13 -7.22 5.50 -24.99
CA HIS A 13 -8.24 6.49 -25.34
C HIS A 13 -8.04 7.86 -24.67
N LYS A 14 -7.40 7.92 -23.49
CA LYS A 14 -7.23 9.17 -22.74
C LYS A 14 -5.93 9.91 -23.03
N THR A 15 -4.91 9.24 -23.55
CA THR A 15 -3.58 9.84 -23.64
C THR A 15 -3.36 10.72 -24.88
N GLN A 16 -4.13 10.61 -25.97
CA GLN A 16 -3.87 11.34 -27.24
C GLN A 16 -2.37 11.57 -27.50
N LEU A 17 -1.52 10.56 -27.25
CA LEU A 17 -0.09 10.69 -27.45
C LEU A 17 0.16 10.40 -28.94
N PRO A 18 0.60 11.37 -29.76
CA PRO A 18 0.90 11.15 -31.17
C PRO A 18 2.07 10.17 -31.38
N GLN A 19 2.67 9.67 -30.29
CA GLN A 19 3.87 8.84 -30.25
C GLN A 19 3.59 7.38 -29.86
N ALA A 20 2.34 7.01 -29.54
CA ALA A 20 1.98 5.67 -29.04
C ALA A 20 2.38 4.53 -30.01
N ASN A 21 2.40 4.78 -31.32
CA ASN A 21 2.80 3.77 -32.31
C ASN A 21 4.32 3.52 -32.36
N ALA A 22 5.16 4.46 -31.93
CA ALA A 22 6.61 4.27 -31.88
C ALA A 22 7.07 3.59 -30.57
N LEU A 23 6.27 3.72 -29.51
CA LEU A 23 6.57 3.22 -28.16
C LEU A 23 6.18 1.74 -27.93
N LEU A 24 5.36 1.17 -28.80
CA LEU A 24 5.04 -0.27 -28.78
C LEU A 24 6.21 -1.17 -29.25
N ALA A 25 7.33 -0.58 -29.68
CA ALA A 25 8.50 -1.32 -30.15
C ALA A 25 9.38 -1.87 -29.01
N ASP A 26 9.26 -1.35 -27.79
CA ASP A 26 10.02 -1.82 -26.64
C ASP A 26 9.13 -1.89 -25.39
N MET A 27 8.73 -3.12 -25.04
CA MET A 27 7.82 -3.41 -23.94
C MET A 27 8.36 -2.93 -22.59
N THR A 28 9.69 -2.90 -22.43
CA THR A 28 10.38 -2.45 -21.21
C THR A 28 10.24 -0.96 -20.99
N ILE A 29 10.39 -0.16 -22.06
CA ILE A 29 10.25 1.30 -22.02
C ILE A 29 8.79 1.67 -21.78
N PHE A 30 7.87 0.93 -22.40
CA PHE A 30 6.44 1.12 -22.16
C PHE A 30 6.06 0.82 -20.70
N GLU A 31 6.56 -0.27 -20.12
CA GLU A 31 6.33 -0.60 -18.70
C GLU A 31 6.90 0.47 -17.76
N GLU A 32 8.11 0.96 -18.02
CA GLU A 32 8.73 2.02 -17.21
C GLU A 32 7.97 3.34 -17.31
N GLN A 33 7.51 3.71 -18.51
CA GLN A 33 6.73 4.93 -18.73
C GLN A 33 5.32 4.83 -18.17
N VAL A 34 4.67 3.67 -18.28
CA VAL A 34 3.37 3.42 -17.65
C VAL A 34 3.52 3.46 -16.12
N ARG A 35 4.57 2.86 -15.57
CA ARG A 35 4.90 2.97 -14.14
C ARG A 35 5.14 4.42 -13.71
N ALA A 36 5.95 5.19 -14.44
CA ALA A 36 6.20 6.59 -14.15
C ALA A 36 4.93 7.46 -14.29
N PHE A 37 4.08 7.16 -15.27
CA PHE A 37 2.80 7.82 -15.47
C PHE A 37 1.82 7.50 -14.34
N PHE A 38 1.67 6.22 -13.92
CA PHE A 38 0.86 5.86 -12.75
C PHE A 38 1.40 6.50 -11.48
N VAL A 39 2.72 6.59 -11.30
CA VAL A 39 3.30 7.32 -10.16
C VAL A 39 2.92 8.80 -10.21
N THR A 40 2.94 9.43 -11.38
CA THR A 40 2.67 10.87 -11.54
C THR A 40 1.16 11.20 -11.52
N GLU A 41 0.30 10.33 -12.07
CA GLU A 41 -1.16 10.53 -12.12
C GLU A 41 -1.87 10.03 -10.85
N ALA A 42 -1.34 9.00 -10.16
CA ALA A 42 -1.81 8.64 -8.82
C ALA A 42 -1.54 9.74 -7.79
N LEU A 43 -0.48 10.55 -7.99
CA LEU A 43 -0.27 11.79 -7.25
C LEU A 43 -1.27 12.90 -7.62
N SER A 44 -1.96 12.80 -8.75
CA SER A 44 -2.89 13.80 -9.29
C SER A 44 -4.38 13.42 -9.06
N THR A 45 -4.70 12.14 -8.89
CA THR A 45 -6.10 11.66 -8.78
C THR A 45 -6.35 10.92 -7.47
N ARG A 46 -6.83 11.67 -6.45
CA ARG A 46 -7.57 11.18 -5.26
C ARG A 46 -6.94 10.07 -4.39
N GLN A 47 -5.75 9.56 -4.68
CA GLN A 47 -5.04 8.67 -3.77
C GLN A 47 -4.03 9.46 -2.96
N PRO A 48 -4.04 9.35 -1.63
CA PRO A 48 -3.08 10.07 -0.83
C PRO A 48 -1.66 9.52 -1.14
N PRO A 49 -0.65 10.40 -1.36
CA PRO A 49 0.70 10.02 -1.82
C PRO A 49 1.37 8.91 -1.01
N HIS A 50 0.98 8.77 0.26
CA HIS A 50 1.49 7.74 1.15
C HIS A 50 1.12 6.31 0.75
N ARG A 51 0.00 6.08 0.03
CA ARG A 51 -0.47 4.73 -0.29
C ARG A 51 0.40 4.09 -1.34
N LEU A 52 0.69 4.84 -2.40
CA LEU A 52 1.59 4.38 -3.45
C LEU A 52 3.00 4.14 -2.89
N ALA A 53 3.49 5.02 -2.01
CA ALA A 53 4.80 4.84 -1.38
C ALA A 53 4.88 3.57 -0.51
N VAL A 54 3.83 3.27 0.26
CA VAL A 54 3.74 2.02 1.03
C VAL A 54 3.68 0.81 0.09
N ALA A 55 2.90 0.88 -1.00
CA ALA A 55 2.78 -0.20 -1.99
C ALA A 55 4.15 -0.55 -2.59
N VAL A 56 4.87 0.47 -3.07
CA VAL A 56 6.22 0.30 -3.63
C VAL A 56 7.18 -0.30 -2.60
N ALA A 57 7.13 0.18 -1.36
CA ALA A 57 8.00 -0.35 -0.31
C ALA A 57 7.71 -1.83 0.01
N LEU A 58 6.44 -2.26 -0.01
CA LEU A 58 6.05 -3.67 0.15
C LEU A 58 6.50 -4.53 -1.04
N GLU A 59 6.33 -4.03 -2.27
CA GLU A 59 6.81 -4.72 -3.48
C GLU A 59 8.34 -4.90 -3.46
N GLU A 60 9.08 -3.86 -3.06
CA GLU A 60 10.54 -3.94 -2.90
C GLU A 60 10.97 -4.91 -1.79
N MET A 61 10.10 -5.15 -0.80
CA MET A 61 10.30 -6.18 0.23
C MET A 61 9.92 -7.59 -0.26
N GLY A 62 9.43 -7.74 -1.50
CA GLY A 62 8.97 -9.01 -2.06
C GLY A 62 7.63 -9.47 -1.51
N LEU A 63 6.83 -8.57 -0.94
CA LEU A 63 5.51 -8.89 -0.41
C LEU A 63 4.44 -8.64 -1.48
N GLU A 64 3.62 -9.66 -1.74
CA GLU A 64 2.48 -9.55 -2.63
C GLU A 64 1.22 -9.12 -1.84
N PHE A 65 0.39 -8.28 -2.45
CA PHE A 65 -0.83 -7.77 -1.84
C PHE A 65 -1.90 -7.39 -2.87
N GLU A 66 -3.15 -7.34 -2.42
CA GLU A 66 -4.28 -6.77 -3.15
C GLU A 66 -4.56 -5.35 -2.65
N LEU A 67 -4.55 -4.37 -3.56
CA LEU A 67 -4.92 -2.98 -3.29
C LEU A 67 -6.44 -2.82 -3.20
N GLU A 68 -6.92 -1.99 -2.27
CA GLU A 68 -8.34 -1.63 -2.15
C GLU A 68 -9.25 -2.87 -2.02
N ALA A 69 -8.75 -3.90 -1.33
CA ALA A 69 -9.39 -5.21 -1.21
C ALA A 69 -10.73 -5.10 -0.49
N LEU A 70 -11.74 -5.81 -1.01
CA LEU A 70 -13.07 -5.89 -0.42
C LEU A 70 -13.22 -7.18 0.41
N LEU A 71 -13.36 -7.03 1.72
CA LEU A 71 -13.44 -8.13 2.68
C LEU A 71 -14.90 -8.56 2.90
N MET A 72 -15.35 -9.53 2.10
CA MET A 72 -16.75 -9.98 2.11
C MET A 72 -17.17 -10.69 3.40
N ASP A 73 -16.24 -11.38 4.06
CA ASP A 73 -16.39 -12.04 5.35
C ASP A 73 -16.23 -11.08 6.55
N ALA A 74 -15.82 -9.83 6.30
CA ALA A 74 -15.64 -8.80 7.32
C ALA A 74 -16.68 -7.68 7.21
N GLY A 75 -17.93 -8.00 6.87
CA GLY A 75 -18.98 -6.97 6.74
C GLY A 75 -18.80 -6.03 5.54
N GLY A 76 -18.01 -6.43 4.55
CA GLY A 76 -17.80 -5.67 3.31
C GLY A 76 -16.85 -4.48 3.44
N TYR A 77 -15.93 -4.49 4.43
CA TYR A 77 -14.91 -3.45 4.52
C TYR A 77 -14.05 -3.41 3.26
N ARG A 78 -13.77 -2.19 2.80
CA ARG A 78 -12.69 -1.93 1.83
C ARG A 78 -11.46 -1.50 2.61
N VAL A 79 -10.34 -2.19 2.41
CA VAL A 79 -9.07 -1.93 3.10
C VAL A 79 -7.99 -1.50 2.12
N ASP A 80 -7.01 -0.71 2.56
CA ASP A 80 -5.99 -0.17 1.66
C ASP A 80 -5.19 -1.27 0.96
N MET A 81 -4.71 -2.24 1.73
CA MET A 81 -3.97 -3.40 1.20
C MET A 81 -4.26 -4.65 2.04
N LEU A 82 -4.44 -5.78 1.37
CA LEU A 82 -4.50 -7.11 1.97
C LEU A 82 -3.31 -7.92 1.47
N LEU A 83 -2.45 -8.40 2.35
CA LEU A 83 -1.35 -9.30 1.95
C LEU A 83 -1.92 -10.63 1.45
N THR A 84 -1.17 -11.32 0.59
CA THR A 84 -1.59 -12.61 0.00
C THR A 84 -1.71 -13.76 1.01
N ASP A 85 -1.32 -13.55 2.28
CA ASP A 85 -1.67 -14.43 3.39
C ASP A 85 -3.19 -14.43 3.71
N GLY A 86 -3.96 -13.50 3.13
CA GLY A 86 -5.41 -13.38 3.24
C GLY A 86 -5.90 -12.93 4.62
N ARG A 87 -4.99 -12.54 5.52
CA ARG A 87 -5.31 -12.21 6.92
C ARG A 87 -4.63 -10.94 7.42
N THR A 88 -3.58 -10.46 6.77
CA THR A 88 -2.87 -9.24 7.15
C THR A 88 -3.33 -8.06 6.32
N VAL A 89 -3.99 -7.11 6.98
CA VAL A 89 -4.38 -5.82 6.42
C VAL A 89 -3.32 -4.78 6.75
N ILE A 90 -2.84 -4.06 5.75
CA ILE A 90 -2.08 -2.82 5.97
C ILE A 90 -3.08 -1.66 5.92
N SER A 91 -3.21 -0.94 7.04
CA SER A 91 -4.11 0.21 7.17
C SER A 91 -3.29 1.49 7.07
N ILE A 92 -3.53 2.29 6.03
CA ILE A 92 -2.77 3.51 5.76
C ILE A 92 -3.58 4.71 6.22
N GLU A 93 -3.19 5.24 7.37
CA GLU A 93 -4.02 6.17 8.11
C GLU A 93 -3.65 7.60 7.74
N GLN A 94 -4.66 8.44 7.61
CA GLN A 94 -4.58 9.83 7.19
C GLN A 94 -4.68 10.76 8.39
N ALA A 95 -4.30 12.03 8.22
CA ALA A 95 -4.40 13.02 9.29
C ALA A 95 -5.85 13.20 9.80
N SER A 96 -6.85 13.00 8.95
CA SER A 96 -8.27 13.02 9.31
C SER A 96 -8.70 11.90 10.25
N ASP A 97 -7.93 10.81 10.31
CA ASP A 97 -8.25 9.66 11.16
C ASP A 97 -7.82 9.89 12.62
N TYR A 98 -7.23 11.06 12.90
CA TYR A 98 -6.68 11.45 14.17
C TYR A 98 -7.27 12.75 14.69
N VAL A 99 -7.35 12.86 16.01
CA VAL A 99 -7.68 14.09 16.73
C VAL A 99 -6.40 14.62 17.38
N ARG A 100 -6.22 15.95 17.35
CA ARG A 100 -5.13 16.61 18.07
C ARG A 100 -5.41 16.62 19.57
N ASP A 101 -4.45 16.19 20.35
CA ASP A 101 -4.44 16.26 21.81
C ASP A 101 -3.14 16.94 22.26
N GLY A 102 -3.18 18.27 22.34
CA GLY A 102 -1.97 19.08 22.48
C GLY A 102 -0.98 18.81 21.34
N GLU A 103 0.25 18.44 21.70
CA GLU A 103 1.32 18.10 20.74
C GLU A 103 1.19 16.69 20.15
N HIS A 104 0.31 15.85 20.70
CA HIS A 104 0.16 14.45 20.32
C HIS A 104 -0.98 14.25 19.32
N TRP A 105 -0.89 13.14 18.57
CA TRP A 105 -1.97 12.64 17.73
C TRP A 105 -2.64 11.46 18.43
N ARG A 106 -3.97 11.49 18.55
CA ARG A 106 -4.76 10.37 19.07
C ARG A 106 -5.66 9.81 17.97
N PRO A 107 -5.69 8.49 17.74
CA PRO A 107 -6.63 7.88 16.81
C PRO A 107 -8.07 8.28 17.13
N SER A 108 -8.85 8.58 16.09
CA SER A 108 -10.28 8.82 16.22
C SER A 108 -11.02 7.56 16.68
N GLY A 109 -12.21 7.74 17.25
CA GLY A 109 -13.07 6.62 17.63
C GLY A 109 -13.47 5.75 16.43
N SER A 110 -13.64 6.34 15.25
CA SER A 110 -13.95 5.61 14.00
C SER A 110 -12.80 4.73 13.56
N LEU A 111 -11.56 5.24 13.57
CA LEU A 111 -10.38 4.45 13.23
C LEU A 111 -10.22 3.27 14.19
N LEU A 112 -10.30 3.52 15.50
CA LEU A 112 -10.20 2.46 16.50
C LEU A 112 -11.31 1.41 16.38
N LEU A 113 -12.54 1.83 16.08
CA LEU A 113 -13.66 0.92 15.88
C LEU A 113 -13.44 0.03 14.67
N GLN A 114 -13.05 0.60 13.53
CA GLN A 114 -12.74 -0.16 12.31
C GLN A 114 -11.64 -1.19 12.57
N GLN A 115 -10.51 -0.78 13.17
CA GLN A 115 -9.42 -1.70 13.49
C GLN A 115 -9.87 -2.82 14.43
N ARG A 116 -10.69 -2.51 15.44
CA ARG A 116 -11.23 -3.51 16.37
C ARG A 116 -12.17 -4.49 15.67
N GLN A 117 -13.00 -4.01 14.75
CA GLN A 117 -13.89 -4.88 13.97
C GLN A 117 -13.11 -5.81 13.06
N LEU A 118 -12.13 -5.30 12.31
CA LEU A 118 -11.24 -6.12 11.49
C LEU A 118 -10.53 -7.19 12.33
N ARG A 119 -9.98 -6.82 13.49
CA ARG A 119 -9.37 -7.78 14.43
C ARG A 119 -10.38 -8.82 14.94
N ALA A 120 -11.61 -8.42 15.23
CA ALA A 120 -12.67 -9.34 15.64
C ALA A 120 -13.09 -10.32 14.53
N PHE A 121 -12.97 -9.92 13.26
CA PHE A 121 -13.12 -10.79 12.10
C PHE A 121 -11.89 -11.68 11.82
N GLY A 122 -10.87 -11.64 12.67
CA GLY A 122 -9.68 -12.47 12.56
C GLY A 122 -8.58 -11.90 11.67
N TYR A 123 -8.69 -10.64 11.27
CA TYR A 123 -7.61 -9.97 10.54
C TYR A 123 -6.55 -9.44 11.49
N ARG A 124 -5.30 -9.58 11.06
CA ARG A 124 -4.19 -8.82 11.62
C ARG A 124 -4.18 -7.44 10.96
N VAL A 125 -4.19 -6.38 11.76
CA VAL A 125 -4.21 -5.00 11.26
C VAL A 125 -2.89 -4.31 11.57
N VAL A 126 -2.09 -4.10 10.53
CA VAL A 126 -0.83 -3.36 10.58
C VAL A 126 -1.09 -1.90 10.26
N SER A 127 -1.05 -1.05 11.28
CA SER A 127 -1.24 0.39 11.13
C SER A 127 -0.01 1.10 10.58
N VAL A 128 -0.24 2.00 9.63
CA VAL A 128 0.76 2.95 9.10
C VAL A 128 0.23 4.38 9.30
N PRO A 129 0.50 5.00 10.47
CA PRO A 129 0.10 6.38 10.76
C PRO A 129 0.79 7.39 9.85
N PHE A 130 0.06 8.39 9.36
CA PHE A 130 0.63 9.42 8.48
C PHE A 130 1.85 10.14 9.07
N TYR A 131 1.86 10.40 10.38
CA TYR A 131 2.92 11.18 11.02
C TYR A 131 4.20 10.36 11.21
N GLU A 132 4.08 9.06 11.45
CA GLU A 132 5.24 8.15 11.51
C GLU A 132 5.83 7.99 10.12
N TRP A 133 4.98 7.70 9.12
CA TRP A 133 5.41 7.54 7.73
C TRP A 133 6.08 8.80 7.19
N LYS A 134 5.50 9.98 7.44
CA LYS A 134 6.07 11.28 7.04
C LYS A 134 7.42 11.58 7.73
N GLY A 135 7.68 10.97 8.88
CA GLY A 135 8.96 11.11 9.57
C GLY A 135 10.13 10.39 8.88
N LEU A 136 9.85 9.41 8.01
CA LEU A 136 10.84 8.59 7.34
C LEU A 136 11.44 9.32 6.14
N GLN A 137 12.76 9.51 6.14
CA GLN A 137 13.48 10.35 5.19
C GLN A 137 14.07 9.57 4.01
N SER A 138 14.04 8.24 4.04
CA SER A 138 14.60 7.40 2.96
C SER A 138 13.79 6.13 2.72
N ALA A 139 13.90 5.58 1.50
CA ALA A 139 13.31 4.30 1.14
C ALA A 139 13.79 3.17 2.06
N GLN A 140 15.05 3.20 2.49
CA GLN A 140 15.57 2.24 3.45
C GLN A 140 14.85 2.34 4.81
N GLN A 141 14.62 3.55 5.32
CA GLN A 141 13.88 3.74 6.57
C GLN A 141 12.42 3.28 6.44
N GLN A 142 11.78 3.54 5.30
CA GLN A 142 10.42 3.07 4.98
C GLN A 142 10.32 1.54 4.98
N ARG A 143 11.24 0.86 4.30
CA ARG A 143 11.29 -0.61 4.27
C ARG A 143 11.58 -1.19 5.65
N THR A 144 12.54 -0.64 6.39
CA THR A 144 12.84 -1.10 7.75
C THR A 144 11.63 -0.88 8.67
N TYR A 145 10.94 0.26 8.56
CA TYR A 145 9.71 0.54 9.30
C TYR A 145 8.62 -0.51 9.01
N LEU A 146 8.33 -0.78 7.74
CA LEU A 146 7.34 -1.78 7.34
C LEU A 146 7.76 -3.19 7.74
N TRP A 147 9.04 -3.54 7.58
CA TRP A 147 9.57 -4.84 8.00
C TRP A 147 9.31 -5.09 9.48
N HIS A 148 9.61 -4.10 10.34
CA HIS A 148 9.30 -4.21 11.75
C HIS A 148 7.80 -4.32 12.00
N ARG A 149 6.96 -3.51 11.37
CA ARG A 149 5.49 -3.54 11.57
C ARG A 149 4.86 -4.87 11.11
N VAL A 150 5.26 -5.36 9.94
CA VAL A 150 4.80 -6.64 9.36
C VAL A 150 5.43 -7.84 10.06
N GLY A 151 6.61 -7.71 10.67
CA GLY A 151 7.25 -8.78 11.44
C GLY A 151 6.91 -8.83 12.94
N SER A 152 6.59 -7.70 13.59
CA SER A 152 6.45 -7.63 15.06
C SER A 152 5.05 -7.95 15.58
N GLU A 153 4.01 -7.89 14.74
CA GLU A 153 2.65 -8.32 15.11
C GLU A 153 2.28 -9.72 14.58
N GLY A 154 3.26 -10.46 14.02
CA GLY A 154 3.10 -11.84 13.55
C GLY A 154 4.25 -12.66 14.11
N GLY A 155 3.94 -13.74 14.82
CA GLY A 155 4.94 -14.60 15.45
C GLY A 155 5.87 -15.27 14.44
N MET A 156 6.90 -14.55 13.98
CA MET A 156 8.11 -15.10 13.40
C MET A 156 9.27 -14.17 13.81
N GLY A 157 9.76 -14.40 15.02
CA GLY A 157 11.04 -13.84 15.45
C GLY A 157 12.17 -14.41 14.58
N PRO A 158 13.28 -13.67 14.40
CA PRO A 158 14.42 -14.14 13.62
C PRO A 158 15.11 -15.30 14.33
N ALA A 159 14.73 -16.53 13.98
CA ALA A 159 15.57 -17.73 14.11
C ALA A 159 16.58 -17.82 12.95
N ALA A 160 17.13 -16.69 12.50
CA ALA A 160 18.08 -16.62 11.39
C ALA A 160 19.06 -15.44 11.53
N ALA A 161 19.42 -15.07 12.77
CA ALA A 161 20.53 -14.16 13.05
C ALA A 161 21.64 -14.84 13.88
N GLU A 162 21.68 -16.17 13.86
CA GLU A 162 22.69 -16.99 14.50
C GLU A 162 23.25 -17.96 13.47
N GLU A 163 23.95 -17.44 12.45
CA GLU A 163 24.97 -18.14 11.66
C GLU A 163 25.59 -17.16 10.64
N ALA A 164 26.42 -16.26 11.15
CA ALA A 164 27.51 -15.66 10.38
C ALA A 164 28.64 -15.37 11.37
N ILE A 165 29.43 -16.42 11.59
CA ILE A 165 30.80 -16.36 12.13
C ILE A 165 31.67 -15.53 11.18
#